data_AF-A0A7T4URV9-F1
#
_entry.id   AF-A0A7T4URV9-F1
#
_cell.length_a   1.000
_cell.length_b   1.000
_cell.length_c   1.000
_cell.angle_alpha   90.00
_cell.angle_beta   90.00
_cell.angle_gamma   90.00
#
_symmetry.space_group_name_H-M   'P 1'
#
loop_
_entity.id
_entity.type
_entity.pdbx_description
1 polymer ?
#
loop_
_entity_poly.entity_id
_entity_poly.type
_entity_poly.pdbx_seq_one_letter_code
_entity_poly.pdbx_strand_id
1 'polypeptide(L)'
;MARTFSALLAAALVAAPIATGIATASEDDHLAQSRAIAMRFGGELKGHLQKAMASGGPVAAISVCKDTAPAIARQLSQEFNAAVNRVSLKPRNPNGAPDPWQQRVLEQFDQQNADGVPVAALERLDTADDGSARYLKAIPAQAMCLMCLGEQLAPEVAAALQEHYPDDVAVGYQAGEIRGAFSIDWPASGE
;
A
#
# COMPACT_ATOMS: atom_id res chain seq x y z
N MET A 1 -40.79 2.57 78.11
CA MET A 1 -41.16 1.37 77.32
C MET A 1 -41.25 1.82 75.86
N ALA A 2 -40.21 1.57 75.07
CA ALA A 2 -40.15 0.48 74.06
C ALA A 2 -41.27 0.67 73.00
N ARG A 3 -40.98 0.76 71.70
CA ARG A 3 -40.15 -0.15 70.90
C ARG A 3 -39.62 0.53 69.63
N THR A 4 -38.39 0.18 69.30
CA THR A 4 -37.72 0.34 68.01
C THR A 4 -38.39 -0.52 66.92
N PHE A 5 -38.44 0.00 65.70
CA PHE A 5 -38.57 -0.82 64.48
C PHE A 5 -37.62 -0.27 63.42
N SER A 6 -36.53 -0.99 63.19
CA SER A 6 -35.66 -0.82 62.03
C SER A 6 -36.35 -1.39 60.80
N ALA A 7 -36.51 -0.60 59.75
CA ALA A 7 -36.87 -1.08 58.43
C ALA A 7 -35.60 -1.15 57.57
N LEU A 8 -35.21 -2.36 57.19
CA LEU A 8 -34.11 -2.66 56.27
C LEU A 8 -34.42 -2.12 54.88
N LEU A 9 -33.56 -1.24 54.36
CA LEU A 9 -33.58 -0.76 53.00
C LEU A 9 -32.93 -1.83 52.09
N ALA A 10 -33.74 -2.58 51.33
CA ALA A 10 -33.22 -3.49 50.31
C ALA A 10 -32.85 -2.68 49.05
N ALA A 11 -31.55 -2.47 48.83
CA ALA A 11 -31.04 -1.85 47.61
C ALA A 11 -31.07 -2.88 46.46
N ALA A 12 -32.02 -2.73 45.54
CA ALA A 12 -32.06 -3.49 44.30
C ALA A 12 -30.98 -2.95 43.34
N LEU A 13 -29.91 -3.73 43.14
CA LEU A 13 -28.86 -3.44 42.17
C LEU A 13 -29.40 -3.71 40.77
N VAL A 14 -29.79 -2.67 40.04
CA VAL A 14 -30.16 -2.76 38.62
C VAL A 14 -28.87 -2.83 37.81
N ALA A 15 -28.50 -4.02 37.36
CA ALA A 15 -27.39 -4.21 36.42
C ALA A 15 -27.83 -3.71 35.03
N ALA A 16 -27.33 -2.55 34.63
CA ALA A 16 -27.51 -2.04 33.28
C ALA A 16 -26.58 -2.80 32.31
N PRO A 17 -27.05 -3.23 31.12
CA PRO A 17 -26.19 -3.85 30.13
C PRO A 17 -25.25 -2.79 29.56
N ILE A 18 -23.95 -3.01 29.70
CA ILE A 18 -22.92 -2.23 29.02
C ILE A 18 -22.97 -2.67 27.56
N ALA A 19 -23.58 -1.85 26.71
CA ALA A 19 -23.49 -2.02 25.27
C ALA A 19 -22.05 -1.68 24.83
N THR A 20 -21.23 -2.71 24.64
CA THR A 20 -19.96 -2.60 23.92
C THR A 20 -20.26 -2.35 22.45
N GLY A 21 -20.23 -1.08 22.04
CA GLY A 21 -20.20 -0.72 20.63
C GLY A 21 -18.87 -1.18 20.04
N ILE A 22 -18.92 -2.13 19.10
CA ILE A 22 -17.79 -2.45 18.23
C ILE A 22 -17.63 -1.24 17.32
N ALA A 23 -16.54 -0.50 17.48
CA ALA A 23 -16.23 0.63 16.61
C ALA A 23 -15.90 0.08 15.21
N THR A 24 -16.84 0.21 14.28
CA THR A 24 -16.57 0.07 12.86
C THR A 24 -15.61 1.19 12.48
N ALA A 25 -14.39 0.85 12.01
CA ALA A 25 -13.46 1.82 11.46
C ALA A 25 -14.21 2.61 10.36
N SER A 26 -14.34 3.93 10.52
CA SER A 26 -15.04 4.75 9.52
C SER A 26 -14.20 4.86 8.25
N GLU A 27 -14.81 5.14 7.09
CA GLU A 27 -14.08 5.32 5.81
C GLU A 27 -12.89 6.30 5.91
N ASP A 28 -13.05 7.36 6.71
CA ASP A 28 -12.00 8.35 7.00
C ASP A 28 -10.74 7.72 7.63
N ASP A 29 -10.89 6.62 8.37
CA ASP A 29 -9.79 5.92 9.02
C ASP A 29 -8.98 5.09 8.00
N HIS A 30 -9.65 4.33 7.14
CA HIS A 30 -8.98 3.55 6.09
C HIS A 30 -8.21 4.43 5.11
N LEU A 31 -8.72 5.62 4.74
CA LEU A 31 -8.00 6.55 3.88
C LEU A 31 -6.70 7.03 4.54
N ALA A 32 -6.78 7.49 5.78
CA ALA A 32 -5.64 8.01 6.53
C ALA A 32 -4.58 6.92 6.75
N GLN A 33 -4.99 5.72 7.16
CA GLN A 33 -4.10 4.58 7.36
C GLN A 33 -3.46 4.13 6.04
N SER A 34 -4.21 4.03 4.95
CA SER A 34 -3.67 3.63 3.64
C SER A 34 -2.62 4.61 3.13
N ARG A 35 -2.84 5.93 3.31
CA ARG A 35 -1.86 6.97 3.01
C ARG A 35 -0.59 6.81 3.84
N ALA A 36 -0.73 6.54 5.14
CA ALA A 36 0.42 6.32 6.03
C ALA A 36 1.23 5.08 5.61
N ILE A 37 0.56 3.96 5.29
CA ILE A 37 1.20 2.73 4.80
C ILE A 37 1.94 3.00 3.48
N ALA A 38 1.28 3.63 2.51
CA ALA A 38 1.88 3.95 1.21
C ALA A 38 3.10 4.88 1.35
N MET A 39 3.02 5.88 2.24
CA MET A 39 4.13 6.78 2.53
C MET A 39 5.31 6.03 3.17
N ARG A 40 5.04 5.17 4.15
CA ARG A 40 6.07 4.37 4.82
C ARG A 40 6.74 3.40 3.86
N PHE A 41 5.97 2.66 3.07
CA PHE A 41 6.51 1.76 2.05
C PHE A 41 7.40 2.54 1.07
N GLY A 42 6.90 3.65 0.50
CA GLY A 42 7.69 4.47 -0.40
C GLY A 42 8.98 5.00 0.22
N GLY A 43 8.93 5.43 1.48
CA GLY A 43 10.08 5.92 2.24
C GLY A 43 11.15 4.85 2.47
N GLU A 44 10.75 3.71 3.03
CA GLU A 44 11.66 2.58 3.30
C GLU A 44 12.29 2.07 2.00
N LEU A 45 11.48 1.82 0.96
CA LEU A 45 11.96 1.35 -0.33
C LEU A 45 12.97 2.32 -0.95
N LYS A 46 12.67 3.63 -0.93
CA LYS A 46 13.58 4.65 -1.44
C LYS A 46 14.90 4.67 -0.68
N GLY A 47 14.87 4.54 0.65
CA GLY A 47 16.08 4.48 1.47
C GLY A 47 16.96 3.28 1.11
N HIS A 48 16.38 2.09 0.95
CA HIS A 48 17.09 0.90 0.51
C HIS A 48 17.68 1.05 -0.90
N LEU A 49 16.91 1.61 -1.84
CA LEU A 49 17.38 1.86 -3.20
C LEU A 49 18.56 2.83 -3.22
N GLN A 50 18.48 3.94 -2.50
CA GLN A 50 19.56 4.93 -2.41
C GLN A 50 20.84 4.31 -1.83
N LYS A 51 20.71 3.47 -0.80
CA LYS A 51 21.85 2.76 -0.21
C LYS A 51 22.50 1.80 -1.21
N ALA A 52 21.71 0.97 -1.89
CA ALA A 52 22.22 0.00 -2.86
C ALA A 52 22.87 0.68 -4.08
N MET A 53 22.24 1.75 -4.59
CA MET A 53 22.78 2.59 -5.65
C MET A 53 24.13 3.19 -5.27
N ALA A 54 24.28 3.68 -4.02
CA ALA A 54 25.54 4.24 -3.55
C ALA A 54 26.66 3.20 -3.41
N SER A 55 26.32 1.96 -3.01
CA SER A 55 27.32 0.91 -2.78
C SER A 55 27.74 0.14 -4.03
N GLY A 56 26.85 -0.02 -5.01
CA GLY A 56 27.06 -0.91 -6.14
C GLY A 56 26.27 -0.54 -7.39
N GLY A 57 25.79 0.69 -7.48
CA GLY A 57 25.08 1.20 -8.64
C GLY A 57 23.73 0.51 -8.91
N PRO A 58 23.19 0.71 -10.13
CA PRO A 58 21.87 0.18 -10.51
C PRO A 58 21.77 -1.33 -10.45
N VAL A 59 22.85 -2.05 -10.79
CA VAL A 59 22.88 -3.53 -10.72
C VAL A 59 22.61 -4.01 -9.29
N ALA A 60 23.28 -3.45 -8.28
CA ALA A 60 23.03 -3.81 -6.89
C ALA A 60 21.60 -3.47 -6.46
N ALA A 61 21.05 -2.35 -6.92
CA ALA A 61 19.70 -1.91 -6.60
C ALA A 61 18.58 -2.83 -7.17
N ILE A 62 18.88 -3.67 -8.16
CA ILE A 62 17.91 -4.64 -8.70
C ILE A 62 17.41 -5.61 -7.61
N SER A 63 18.31 -6.06 -6.73
CA SER A 63 17.97 -6.92 -5.59
C SER A 63 17.01 -6.26 -4.59
N VAL A 64 17.08 -4.93 -4.44
CA VAL A 64 16.14 -4.19 -3.58
C VAL A 64 14.72 -4.30 -4.11
N CYS A 65 14.53 -4.12 -5.41
CA CYS A 65 13.22 -4.31 -6.04
C CYS A 65 12.74 -5.77 -5.97
N LYS A 66 13.67 -6.72 -6.06
CA LYS A 66 13.38 -8.16 -6.10
C LYS A 66 12.98 -8.73 -4.76
N ASP A 67 13.77 -8.41 -3.75
CA ASP A 67 13.77 -9.13 -2.47
C ASP A 67 13.31 -8.21 -1.34
N THR A 68 13.82 -6.97 -1.29
CA THR A 68 13.49 -6.02 -0.22
C THR A 68 12.08 -5.45 -0.36
N ALA A 69 11.65 -5.06 -1.57
CA ALA A 69 10.31 -4.50 -1.76
C ALA A 69 9.19 -5.47 -1.34
N PRO A 70 9.22 -6.77 -1.71
CA PRO A 70 8.26 -7.74 -1.18
C PRO A 70 8.39 -7.97 0.32
N ALA A 71 9.59 -7.85 0.90
CA ALA A 71 9.78 -7.98 2.34
C ALA A 71 9.13 -6.81 3.12
N ILE A 72 9.30 -5.56 2.66
CA ILE A 72 8.62 -4.39 3.22
C ILE A 72 7.11 -4.56 3.12
N ALA A 73 6.61 -4.98 1.94
CA ALA A 73 5.19 -5.24 1.73
C ALA A 73 4.64 -6.25 2.76
N ARG A 74 5.30 -7.40 2.94
CA ARG A 74 4.89 -8.41 3.94
C ARG A 74 4.92 -7.89 5.36
N GLN A 75 5.94 -7.13 5.74
CA GLN A 75 6.05 -6.53 7.06
C GLN A 75 4.87 -5.59 7.33
N LEU A 76 4.59 -4.68 6.38
CA LEU A 76 3.47 -3.75 6.51
C LEU A 76 2.13 -4.48 6.51
N SER A 77 1.98 -5.54 5.72
CA SER A 77 0.77 -6.35 5.74
C SER A 77 0.50 -6.97 7.12
N GLN A 78 1.54 -7.49 7.76
CA GLN A 78 1.45 -8.09 9.10
C GLN A 78 1.19 -7.04 10.18
N GLU A 79 1.80 -5.87 10.07
CA GLU A 79 1.69 -4.81 11.06
C GLU A 79 0.30 -4.16 11.07
N PHE A 80 -0.30 -3.98 9.89
CA PHE A 80 -1.58 -3.28 9.73
C PHE A 80 -2.76 -4.21 9.51
N ASN A 81 -2.55 -5.53 9.47
CA ASN A 81 -3.59 -6.53 9.12
C ASN A 81 -4.32 -6.19 7.80
N ALA A 82 -3.56 -5.74 6.81
CA ALA A 82 -4.06 -5.42 5.47
C ALA A 82 -3.20 -6.12 4.41
N ALA A 83 -3.71 -6.36 3.21
CA ALA A 83 -2.87 -6.84 2.11
C ALA A 83 -2.19 -5.64 1.43
N VAL A 84 -0.89 -5.48 1.67
CA VAL A 84 -0.05 -4.43 1.08
C VAL A 84 0.76 -4.99 -0.08
N ASN A 85 0.72 -4.32 -1.24
CA ASN A 85 1.50 -4.72 -2.42
C ASN A 85 1.91 -3.52 -3.28
N ARG A 86 2.73 -3.77 -4.30
CA ARG A 86 3.05 -2.83 -5.39
C ARG A 86 2.63 -3.45 -6.72
N VAL A 87 1.74 -2.77 -7.44
CA VAL A 87 1.16 -3.25 -8.70
C VAL A 87 1.50 -2.33 -9.87
N SER A 88 1.51 -2.84 -11.10
CA SER A 88 1.88 -2.06 -12.30
C SER A 88 1.26 -2.65 -13.57
N LEU A 89 0.82 -1.81 -14.51
CA LEU A 89 0.41 -2.25 -15.85
C LEU A 89 1.58 -2.87 -16.65
N LYS A 90 2.82 -2.56 -16.27
CA LYS A 90 4.05 -3.19 -16.77
C LYS A 90 4.80 -3.78 -15.58
N PRO A 91 4.40 -4.96 -15.08
CA PRO A 91 4.99 -5.54 -13.88
C PRO A 91 6.35 -6.16 -14.19
N ARG A 92 7.36 -5.90 -13.33
CA ARG A 92 8.66 -6.58 -13.40
C ARG A 92 8.62 -7.98 -12.79
N ASN A 93 7.82 -8.13 -11.75
CA ASN A 93 7.60 -9.39 -11.05
C ASN A 93 6.13 -9.78 -11.26
N PRO A 94 5.83 -11.05 -11.60
CA PRO A 94 4.46 -11.53 -11.76
C PRO A 94 3.52 -11.18 -10.59
N ASN A 95 4.03 -11.15 -9.36
CA ASN A 95 3.24 -10.79 -8.17
C ASN A 95 2.83 -9.30 -8.12
N GLY A 96 3.39 -8.47 -9.00
CA GLY A 96 3.00 -7.08 -9.20
C GLY A 96 1.99 -6.89 -10.34
N ALA A 97 1.48 -7.96 -10.95
CA ALA A 97 0.40 -7.85 -11.92
C ALA A 97 -0.88 -7.39 -11.19
N PRO A 98 -1.59 -6.38 -11.73
CA PRO A 98 -2.83 -5.89 -11.14
C PRO A 98 -3.97 -6.87 -11.37
N ASP A 99 -4.90 -6.92 -10.43
CA ASP A 99 -6.21 -7.52 -10.65
C ASP A 99 -7.10 -6.61 -11.52
N PRO A 100 -8.31 -7.05 -11.93
CA PRO A 100 -9.18 -6.26 -12.80
C PRO A 100 -9.59 -4.89 -12.24
N TRP A 101 -9.73 -4.73 -10.91
CA TRP A 101 -10.04 -3.42 -10.32
C TRP A 101 -8.81 -2.53 -10.34
N GLN A 102 -7.66 -3.05 -9.92
CA GLN A 102 -6.39 -2.32 -9.90
C GLN A 102 -5.99 -1.87 -11.31
N GLN A 103 -6.18 -2.72 -12.32
CA GLN A 103 -5.90 -2.41 -13.71
C GLN A 103 -6.74 -1.21 -14.19
N ARG A 104 -8.05 -1.23 -13.97
CA ARG A 104 -8.93 -0.11 -14.36
C ARG A 104 -8.55 1.19 -13.68
N VAL A 105 -8.21 1.16 -12.39
CA VAL A 105 -7.80 2.36 -11.65
C VAL A 105 -6.44 2.88 -12.15
N LEU A 106 -5.49 1.99 -12.46
CA LEU A 106 -4.21 2.38 -13.06
C LEU A 106 -4.39 3.01 -14.44
N GLU A 107 -5.24 2.45 -15.30
CA GLU A 107 -5.57 3.02 -16.62
C GLU A 107 -6.24 4.40 -16.48
N GLN A 108 -7.09 4.59 -15.48
CA GLN A 108 -7.67 5.91 -15.16
C GLN A 108 -6.61 6.90 -14.70
N PHE A 109 -5.65 6.46 -13.87
CA PHE A 109 -4.54 7.30 -13.46
C PHE A 109 -3.67 7.72 -14.64
N ASP A 110 -3.38 6.81 -15.58
CA ASP A 110 -2.63 7.14 -16.80
C ASP A 110 -3.36 8.20 -17.64
N GLN A 111 -4.66 8.05 -17.83
CA GLN A 111 -5.47 9.05 -18.54
C GLN A 111 -5.45 10.40 -17.82
N GLN A 112 -5.66 10.42 -16.50
CA GLN A 112 -5.63 11.65 -15.72
C GLN A 112 -4.25 12.32 -15.74
N ASN A 113 -3.17 11.53 -15.74
CA ASN A 113 -1.82 12.06 -15.86
C ASN A 113 -1.56 12.66 -17.25
N ALA A 114 -2.05 12.02 -18.32
CA ALA A 114 -2.02 12.57 -19.67
C ALA A 114 -2.80 13.90 -19.79
N ASP A 115 -3.87 14.04 -19.02
CA ASP A 115 -4.67 15.28 -18.91
C ASP A 115 -4.01 16.34 -17.99
N GLY A 116 -2.80 16.08 -17.47
CA GLY A 116 -1.99 17.03 -16.71
C GLY A 116 -2.16 16.95 -15.19
N VAL A 117 -2.91 15.98 -14.66
CA VAL A 117 -3.00 15.78 -13.21
C VAL A 117 -1.65 15.27 -12.68
N PRO A 118 -1.05 15.92 -11.66
CA PRO A 118 0.20 15.44 -11.09
C PRO A 118 0.04 14.04 -10.51
N VAL A 119 0.94 13.10 -10.83
CA VAL A 119 0.90 11.72 -10.30
C VAL A 119 0.79 11.67 -8.77
N ALA A 120 1.46 12.60 -8.08
CA ALA A 120 1.42 12.67 -6.63
C ALA A 120 0.03 13.00 -6.05
N ALA A 121 -0.91 13.52 -6.84
CA ALA A 121 -2.29 13.77 -6.45
C ALA A 121 -3.21 12.57 -6.73
N LEU A 122 -2.76 11.59 -7.51
CA LEU A 122 -3.57 10.44 -7.91
C LEU A 122 -3.62 9.40 -6.80
N GLU A 123 -4.81 9.17 -6.28
CA GLU A 123 -5.14 8.10 -5.34
C GLU A 123 -6.62 7.71 -5.48
N ARG A 124 -6.95 6.50 -5.06
CA ARG A 124 -8.34 6.00 -5.06
C ARG A 124 -8.56 5.17 -3.80
N LEU A 125 -9.68 5.37 -3.14
CA LEU A 125 -10.22 4.49 -2.11
C LEU A 125 -11.63 4.07 -2.55
N ASP A 126 -11.91 2.77 -2.51
CA ASP A 126 -13.25 2.21 -2.65
C ASP A 126 -13.57 1.37 -1.41
N THR A 127 -14.68 1.67 -0.73
CA THR A 127 -15.19 0.91 0.42
C THR A 127 -16.39 0.06 -0.02
N ALA A 128 -16.53 -1.13 0.56
CA ALA A 128 -17.71 -1.98 0.40
C ALA A 128 -18.60 -1.98 1.65
N ASP A 129 -19.84 -2.42 1.50
CA ASP A 129 -20.84 -2.46 2.59
C ASP A 129 -20.45 -3.40 3.74
N ASP A 130 -19.59 -4.39 3.48
CA ASP A 130 -19.04 -5.31 4.50
C ASP A 130 -17.87 -4.71 5.31
N GLY A 131 -17.54 -3.44 5.03
CA GLY A 131 -16.45 -2.71 5.68
C GLY A 131 -15.07 -3.01 5.10
N SER A 132 -14.95 -3.87 4.09
CA SER A 132 -13.69 -4.01 3.34
C SER A 132 -13.42 -2.74 2.52
N ALA A 133 -12.14 -2.46 2.28
CA ALA A 133 -11.75 -1.27 1.52
C ALA A 133 -10.51 -1.53 0.68
N ARG A 134 -10.44 -0.89 -0.49
CA ARG A 134 -9.35 -1.04 -1.44
C ARG A 134 -8.78 0.31 -1.81
N TYR A 135 -7.47 0.45 -1.68
CA TYR A 135 -6.78 1.71 -1.91
C TYR A 135 -5.62 1.56 -2.89
N LEU A 136 -5.50 2.53 -3.81
CA LEU A 136 -4.35 2.68 -4.69
C LEU A 136 -3.74 4.07 -4.61
N LYS A 137 -2.42 4.12 -4.48
CA LYS A 137 -1.62 5.34 -4.62
C LYS A 137 -0.68 5.26 -5.80
N ALA A 138 -0.86 6.12 -6.80
CA ALA A 138 0.03 6.15 -7.97
C ALA A 138 1.48 6.49 -7.57
N ILE A 139 2.43 5.87 -8.27
CA ILE A 139 3.86 6.04 -8.02
C ILE A 139 4.52 6.62 -9.28
N PRO A 140 5.11 7.82 -9.20
CA PRO A 140 5.82 8.39 -10.35
C PRO A 140 7.17 7.71 -10.58
N ALA A 141 7.55 7.61 -11.85
CA ALA A 141 8.91 7.32 -12.27
C ALA A 141 9.79 8.55 -12.05
N GLN A 142 10.72 8.46 -11.10
CA GLN A 142 11.70 9.51 -10.82
C GLN A 142 13.01 9.22 -11.58
N ALA A 143 13.91 10.19 -11.66
CA ALA A 143 15.18 10.04 -12.36
C ALA A 143 15.96 8.77 -11.97
N MET A 144 16.01 8.43 -10.68
CA MET A 144 16.67 7.20 -10.21
C MET A 144 15.99 5.91 -10.71
N CYS A 145 14.67 5.95 -10.94
CA CYS A 145 13.92 4.79 -11.44
C CYS A 145 14.33 4.48 -12.88
N LEU A 146 14.58 5.52 -13.68
CA LEU A 146 14.91 5.39 -15.10
C LEU A 146 16.23 4.66 -15.35
N MET A 147 17.10 4.55 -14.35
CA MET A 147 18.34 3.78 -14.44
C MET A 147 18.08 2.28 -14.70
N CYS A 148 16.92 1.76 -14.29
CA CYS A 148 16.53 0.37 -14.52
C CYS A 148 15.18 0.23 -15.23
N LEU A 149 14.39 1.30 -15.36
CA LEU A 149 13.06 1.30 -15.95
C LEU A 149 12.97 2.16 -17.23
N GLY A 150 14.02 2.92 -17.57
CA GLY A 150 14.01 3.86 -18.69
C GLY A 150 14.01 3.19 -20.07
N GLU A 151 13.92 3.99 -21.12
CA GLU A 151 14.05 3.55 -22.52
C GLU A 151 15.46 3.05 -22.86
N GLN A 152 16.48 3.61 -22.21
CA GLN A 152 17.88 3.27 -22.43
C GLN A 152 18.49 2.78 -21.13
N LEU A 153 18.94 1.53 -21.14
CA LEU A 153 19.59 0.89 -20.01
C LEU A 153 21.07 0.65 -20.33
N ALA A 154 21.93 0.80 -19.31
CA ALA A 154 23.31 0.38 -19.44
C ALA A 154 23.38 -1.15 -19.67
N PRO A 155 24.32 -1.65 -20.50
CA PRO A 155 24.39 -3.07 -20.85
C PRO A 155 24.42 -4.01 -19.63
N GLU A 156 25.16 -3.64 -18.59
CA GLU A 156 25.27 -4.40 -17.34
C GLU A 156 23.95 -4.44 -16.55
N VAL A 157 23.13 -3.39 -16.64
CA VAL A 157 21.82 -3.34 -16.00
C VAL A 157 20.83 -4.21 -16.77
N ALA A 158 20.83 -4.11 -18.10
CA ALA A 158 19.99 -4.95 -18.95
C ALA A 158 20.31 -6.44 -18.74
N ALA A 159 21.60 -6.80 -18.68
CA ALA A 159 22.02 -8.17 -18.40
C ALA A 159 21.54 -8.68 -17.03
N ALA A 160 21.74 -7.87 -15.97
CA ALA A 160 21.30 -8.23 -14.63
C ALA A 160 19.77 -8.30 -14.50
N LEU A 161 19.03 -7.45 -15.22
CA LEU A 161 17.57 -7.55 -15.31
C LEU A 161 17.15 -8.85 -15.99
N GLN A 162 17.75 -9.22 -17.11
CA GLN A 162 17.43 -10.47 -17.81
C GLN A 162 17.70 -11.71 -16.95
N GLU A 163 18.77 -11.68 -16.15
CA GLU A 163 19.11 -12.77 -15.22
C GLU A 163 18.08 -12.89 -14.09
N HIS A 164 17.68 -11.77 -13.49
CA HIS A 164 16.78 -11.77 -12.34
C HIS A 164 15.29 -11.79 -12.69
N TYR A 165 14.94 -11.35 -13.90
CA TYR A 165 13.58 -11.15 -14.40
C TYR A 165 13.53 -11.48 -15.90
N PRO A 166 13.54 -12.77 -16.28
CA PRO A 166 13.57 -13.17 -17.69
C PRO A 166 12.34 -12.69 -18.49
N ASP A 167 11.23 -12.42 -17.79
CA ASP A 167 9.96 -11.94 -18.34
C ASP A 167 9.70 -10.45 -18.04
N ASP A 168 10.76 -9.66 -17.77
CA ASP A 168 10.60 -8.24 -17.42
C ASP A 168 9.99 -7.42 -18.56
N VAL A 169 8.90 -6.71 -18.24
CA VAL A 169 8.27 -5.73 -19.14
C VAL A 169 8.33 -4.29 -18.60
N ALA A 170 8.95 -4.07 -17.43
CA ALA A 170 8.95 -2.79 -16.74
C ALA A 170 10.05 -1.82 -17.22
N VAL A 171 10.21 -1.68 -18.53
CA VAL A 171 11.21 -0.79 -19.19
C VAL A 171 10.53 0.19 -20.13
N GLY A 172 11.25 1.21 -20.62
CA GLY A 172 10.69 2.22 -21.52
C GLY A 172 9.86 3.30 -20.84
N TYR A 173 10.11 3.57 -19.55
CA TYR A 173 9.49 4.67 -18.84
C TYR A 173 10.22 6.00 -19.06
N GLN A 174 9.48 7.10 -18.93
CA GLN A 174 9.97 8.46 -18.88
C GLN A 174 9.74 9.10 -17.50
N ALA A 175 10.44 10.20 -17.23
CA ALA A 175 10.29 10.91 -15.96
C ALA A 175 8.87 11.48 -15.83
N GLY A 176 8.21 11.21 -14.72
CA GLY A 176 6.86 11.69 -14.45
C GLY A 176 5.74 10.72 -14.83
N GLU A 177 6.02 9.68 -15.61
CA GLU A 177 5.04 8.61 -15.89
C GLU A 177 4.72 7.78 -14.64
N ILE A 178 3.59 7.07 -14.67
CA ILE A 178 3.17 6.19 -13.58
C ILE A 178 3.84 4.83 -13.74
N ARG A 179 4.77 4.49 -12.84
CA ARG A 179 5.46 3.18 -12.82
C ARG A 179 4.73 2.10 -12.00
N GLY A 180 3.43 2.29 -11.81
CA GLY A 180 2.56 1.48 -10.95
C GLY A 180 2.04 2.22 -9.71
N ALA A 181 1.53 1.47 -8.75
CA ALA A 181 0.88 1.99 -7.54
C ALA A 181 1.22 1.16 -6.29
N PHE A 182 1.10 1.78 -5.11
CA PHE A 182 0.97 1.04 -3.85
C PHE A 182 -0.49 0.62 -3.70
N SER A 183 -0.73 -0.66 -3.44
CA SER A 183 -2.06 -1.24 -3.19
C SER A 183 -2.19 -1.61 -1.73
N ILE A 184 -3.31 -1.24 -1.12
CA ILE A 184 -3.67 -1.63 0.25
C ILE A 184 -5.11 -2.14 0.19
N ASP A 185 -5.32 -3.42 0.48
CA ASP A 185 -6.64 -4.03 0.57
C ASP A 185 -6.90 -4.40 2.05
N TRP A 186 -7.92 -3.78 2.62
CA TRP A 186 -8.40 -4.02 3.99
C TRP A 186 -9.44 -5.12 4.01
N PRO A 187 -9.38 -6.07 4.98
CA PRO A 187 -10.40 -7.12 5.12
C PRO A 187 -11.74 -6.53 5.57
N ALA A 188 -12.79 -7.35 5.55
CA ALA A 188 -14.10 -6.95 6.08
C ALA A 188 -14.03 -6.65 7.58
N SER A 189 -14.97 -5.84 8.09
CA SER A 189 -15.02 -5.51 9.51
C SER A 189 -15.32 -6.76 10.35
N GLY A 190 -14.33 -7.24 11.12
CA GLY A 190 -14.49 -8.35 12.07
C GLY A 190 -13.69 -9.61 11.78
N GLU A 191 -12.78 -9.59 10.80
CA GLU A 191 -11.74 -10.61 10.57
C GLU A 191 -10.42 -10.31 11.30
#